data_AF-A0A945JNQ0-F1
#
_entry.id   AF-A0A945JNQ0-F1
#
_cell.length_a   1.000
_cell.length_b   1.000
_cell.length_c   1.000
_cell.angle_alpha   90.00
_cell.angle_beta   90.00
_cell.angle_gamma   90.00
#
_symmetry.space_group_name_H-M   'P 1'
#
loop_
_entity.id
_entity.type
_entity.pdbx_description
1 polymer ?
#
loop_
_entity_poly.entity_id
_entity_poly.type
_entity_poly.pdbx_seq_one_letter_code
_entity_poly.pdbx_strand_id
1 'polypeptide(L)'
;MPDDLPYALGPDPNTRAPGWTLPDGACDTHFHIFGPPDKFPFAETRRYTPPGGPLENYRKVQKITGLTRAIAVQPTAHGMDNSAILDAVARSDGNMRAVIRFNEKTTDAELEKLHEQGTRGARFS
;
A
#
# COMPACT_ATOMS: atom_id res chain seq x y z
N MET A 1 2.32 23.32 1.60
CA MET A 1 1.50 22.22 1.04
C MET A 1 0.32 22.89 0.34
N PRO A 2 -0.40 22.30 -0.63
CA PRO A 2 -1.60 22.97 -1.12
C PRO A 2 -2.61 22.93 0.04
N ASP A 3 -2.84 24.09 0.66
CA ASP A 3 -3.50 24.22 1.96
C ASP A 3 -5.02 23.91 1.92
N ASP A 4 -5.57 23.60 0.75
CA ASP A 4 -7.02 23.40 0.51
C ASP A 4 -7.42 21.99 0.05
N LEU A 5 -6.52 20.99 0.07
CA LEU A 5 -6.92 19.64 -0.33
C LEU A 5 -7.84 18.98 0.70
N PRO A 6 -8.92 18.32 0.27
CA PRO A 6 -9.82 17.62 1.19
C PRO A 6 -9.04 16.55 1.97
N TYR A 7 -9.27 16.52 3.28
CA TYR A 7 -8.73 15.49 4.15
C TYR A 7 -9.62 14.25 4.11
N ALA A 8 -9.04 13.09 3.80
CA ALA A 8 -9.77 11.84 3.84
C ALA A 8 -9.88 11.34 5.29
N LEU A 9 -11.05 10.83 5.68
CA LEU A 9 -11.19 10.19 6.99
C LEU A 9 -10.30 8.94 7.07
N GLY A 10 -9.72 8.72 8.25
CA GLY A 10 -8.94 7.52 8.52
C GLY A 10 -9.81 6.27 8.70
N PRO A 11 -9.18 5.07 8.67
CA PRO A 11 -9.87 3.84 9.05
C PRO A 11 -10.24 3.85 10.54
N ASP A 12 -11.17 2.98 10.93
CA ASP A 12 -11.46 2.73 12.35
C ASP A 12 -10.19 2.27 13.07
N PRO A 13 -9.71 3.01 14.10
CA PRO A 13 -8.49 2.66 14.82
C PRO A 13 -8.64 1.38 15.65
N ASN A 14 -9.88 0.92 15.90
CA ASN A 14 -10.19 -0.24 16.73
C ASN A 14 -10.66 -1.41 15.87
N THR A 15 -9.78 -1.90 14.99
CA THR A 15 -10.06 -3.09 14.17
C THR A 15 -10.53 -4.26 15.04
N ARG A 16 -11.62 -4.91 14.65
CA ARG A 16 -12.19 -6.07 15.35
C ARG A 16 -11.98 -7.33 14.54
N ALA A 17 -11.77 -8.45 15.25
CA ALA A 17 -11.71 -9.75 14.61
C ALA A 17 -13.06 -10.11 13.95
N PRO A 18 -13.06 -10.80 12.81
CA PRO A 18 -14.28 -11.36 12.24
C PRO A 18 -14.89 -12.39 13.21
N GLY A 19 -16.22 -12.56 13.17
CA GLY A 19 -16.93 -13.57 13.95
C GLY A 19 -16.72 -15.02 13.48
N TRP A 20 -15.79 -15.23 12.55
CA TRP A 20 -15.46 -16.51 11.92
C TRP A 20 -13.97 -16.55 11.61
N THR A 21 -13.39 -17.75 11.52
CA THR A 21 -11.96 -17.94 11.27
C THR A 21 -11.68 -17.92 9.77
N LEU A 22 -10.76 -17.04 9.34
CA LEU A 22 -10.29 -17.05 7.96
C LEU A 22 -9.56 -18.38 7.65
N PRO A 23 -9.68 -18.91 6.42
CA PRO A 23 -8.91 -20.10 6.03
C PRO A 23 -7.40 -19.80 6.00
N ASP A 24 -6.61 -20.85 6.21
CA ASP A 24 -5.15 -20.76 6.09
C ASP A 24 -4.74 -20.19 4.73
N GLY A 25 -3.78 -19.26 4.72
CA GLY A 25 -3.35 -18.60 3.50
C GLY A 25 -4.32 -17.55 2.97
N ALA A 26 -5.31 -17.09 3.75
CA ALA A 26 -6.18 -15.99 3.35
C ALA A 26 -5.37 -14.77 2.90
N CYS A 27 -5.77 -14.20 1.76
CA CYS A 27 -5.09 -13.10 1.10
C CYS A 27 -6.00 -11.86 1.08
N ASP A 28 -5.50 -10.77 1.63
CA ASP A 28 -6.10 -9.46 1.40
C ASP A 28 -5.54 -8.90 0.10
N THR A 29 -6.41 -8.83 -0.91
CA THR A 29 -6.04 -8.49 -2.27
C THR A 29 -6.06 -7.00 -2.55
N HIS A 30 -6.47 -6.17 -1.58
CA HIS A 30 -6.59 -4.74 -1.80
C HIS A 30 -6.53 -3.91 -0.51
N PHE A 31 -5.37 -3.31 -0.26
CA PHE A 31 -5.21 -2.26 0.74
C PHE A 31 -4.17 -1.24 0.29
N HIS A 32 -4.06 -0.12 1.01
CA HIS A 32 -3.10 0.94 0.75
C HIS A 32 -2.20 1.16 1.96
N ILE A 33 -0.96 1.58 1.68
CA ILE A 33 -0.03 2.09 2.67
C ILE A 33 0.13 3.58 2.41
N PHE A 34 -0.03 4.38 3.46
CA PHE A 34 0.12 5.83 3.44
C PHE A 34 1.28 6.22 4.34
N GLY A 35 2.46 6.39 3.75
CA GLY A 35 3.62 6.87 4.52
C GLY A 35 4.34 5.79 5.35
N PRO A 36 5.03 6.20 6.42
CA PRO A 36 4.80 7.45 7.14
C PRO A 36 5.32 8.68 6.34
N PRO A 37 4.62 9.84 6.37
CA PRO A 37 4.88 10.95 5.42
C PRO A 37 6.26 11.59 5.50
N ASP A 38 6.96 11.43 6.62
CA ASP A 38 8.34 11.85 6.84
C ASP A 38 9.36 10.98 6.09
N LYS A 39 9.04 9.69 5.85
CA LYS A 39 9.88 8.76 5.07
C LYS A 39 9.40 8.64 3.62
N PHE A 40 8.09 8.58 3.41
CA PHE A 40 7.45 8.46 2.11
C PHE A 40 6.44 9.61 1.97
N PRO A 41 6.84 10.76 1.43
CA PRO A 41 5.97 11.92 1.34
C PRO A 41 4.79 11.67 0.38
N PHE A 42 3.68 12.37 0.62
CA PHE A 42 2.58 12.37 -0.35
C PHE A 42 2.94 13.23 -1.56
N ALA A 43 2.46 12.83 -2.73
CA ALA A 43 2.69 13.57 -3.97
C ALA A 43 2.04 14.96 -3.90
N GLU A 44 2.70 15.95 -4.51
CA GLU A 44 2.13 17.30 -4.66
C GLU A 44 0.89 17.28 -5.56
N THR A 45 0.84 16.35 -6.51
CA THR A 45 -0.28 16.15 -7.45
C THR A 45 -1.47 15.39 -6.85
N ARG A 46 -1.44 15.09 -5.55
CA ARG A 46 -2.53 14.34 -4.89
C ARG A 46 -3.82 15.15 -4.89
N ARG A 47 -4.97 14.46 -4.93
CA ARG A 47 -6.31 15.09 -4.90
C ARG A 47 -6.92 15.16 -3.50
N TYR A 48 -6.33 14.46 -2.53
CA TYR A 48 -6.75 14.43 -1.13
C TYR A 48 -5.53 14.14 -0.25
N THR A 49 -5.63 14.46 1.03
CA THR A 49 -4.61 14.11 2.03
C THR A 49 -5.18 13.07 3.00
N PRO A 50 -4.69 11.82 3.02
CA PRO A 50 -5.08 10.85 4.03
C PRO A 50 -4.26 11.01 5.32
N PRO A 51 -4.73 10.49 6.47
CA PRO A 51 -3.85 10.26 7.61
C PRO A 51 -2.72 9.31 7.23
N GLY A 52 -1.62 9.38 8.00
CA GLY A 52 -0.59 8.35 7.95
C GLY A 52 -1.16 6.97 8.28
N GLY A 53 -0.88 6.01 7.41
CA GLY A 53 -1.25 4.60 7.51
C GLY A 53 -0.05 3.73 7.12
N PRO A 54 1.02 3.70 7.93
CA PRO A 54 2.23 2.95 7.61
C PRO A 54 2.01 1.44 7.75
N LEU A 55 2.96 0.63 7.26
CA LEU A 55 2.90 -0.84 7.29
C LEU A 55 2.56 -1.40 8.68
N GLU A 56 3.05 -0.77 9.74
CA GLU A 56 2.84 -1.20 11.12
C GLU A 56 1.36 -1.19 11.51
N ASN A 57 0.57 -0.28 10.95
CA ASN A 57 -0.88 -0.28 11.15
C ASN A 57 -1.52 -1.47 10.45
N TYR A 58 -1.09 -1.77 9.22
CA TYR A 58 -1.60 -2.93 8.48
C TYR A 58 -1.24 -4.26 9.17
N ARG A 59 -0.05 -4.40 9.74
CA ARG A 59 0.33 -5.59 10.50
C ARG A 59 -0.57 -5.84 11.72
N LYS A 60 -1.12 -4.79 12.34
CA LYS A 60 -2.14 -4.94 13.40
C LYS A 60 -3.42 -5.54 12.84
N VAL A 61 -3.86 -5.08 11.66
CA VAL A 61 -5.01 -5.66 10.96
C VAL A 61 -4.76 -7.15 10.68
N GLN A 62 -3.61 -7.52 10.10
CA GLN A 62 -3.26 -8.92 9.84
C GLN A 62 -3.31 -9.78 11.10
N LYS A 63 -2.73 -9.30 12.21
CA LYS A 63 -2.75 -9.99 13.51
C LYS A 63 -4.17 -10.21 14.04
N ILE A 64 -5.06 -9.24 13.86
CA ILE A 64 -6.45 -9.28 14.37
C ILE A 64 -7.33 -10.18 13.51
N THR A 65 -7.14 -10.16 12.18
CA THR A 65 -8.01 -10.88 11.25
C THR A 65 -7.53 -12.29 10.91
N GLY A 66 -6.24 -12.59 11.08
CA GLY A 66 -5.62 -13.85 10.64
C GLY A 66 -5.19 -13.85 9.17
N LEU A 67 -5.17 -12.69 8.52
CA LEU A 67 -4.65 -12.56 7.15
C LEU A 67 -3.14 -12.84 7.11
N THR A 68 -2.74 -13.71 6.19
CA THR A 68 -1.33 -14.15 6.06
C THR A 68 -0.69 -13.72 4.76
N ARG A 69 -1.47 -13.49 3.69
CA ARG A 69 -1.00 -12.95 2.41
C ARG A 69 -1.64 -11.58 2.13
N ALA A 70 -0.93 -10.76 1.37
CA ALA A 70 -1.33 -9.36 1.16
C ALA A 70 -0.91 -8.83 -0.22
N ILE A 71 -1.76 -8.01 -0.84
CA ILE A 71 -1.44 -7.26 -2.07
C ILE A 71 -1.55 -5.76 -1.78
N ALA A 72 -0.41 -5.08 -1.66
CA ALA A 72 -0.35 -3.64 -1.45
C ALA A 72 -0.57 -2.93 -2.78
N VAL A 73 -1.61 -2.10 -2.86
CA VAL A 73 -1.97 -1.37 -4.08
C VAL A 73 -1.53 0.08 -3.94
N GLN A 74 -0.79 0.59 -4.93
CA GLN A 74 -0.32 1.97 -4.95
C GLN A 74 -1.50 2.95 -4.88
N PRO A 75 -1.57 3.79 -3.84
CA PRO A 75 -2.59 4.83 -3.77
C PRO A 75 -2.20 6.04 -4.62
N THR A 76 -3.20 6.77 -5.11
CA THR A 76 -2.98 8.02 -5.86
C THR A 76 -2.37 9.13 -4.99
N ALA A 77 -2.48 9.05 -3.66
CA ALA A 77 -1.87 9.99 -2.73
C ALA A 77 -0.34 10.03 -2.80
N HIS A 78 0.32 8.92 -3.18
CA HIS A 78 1.77 8.87 -3.43
C HIS A 78 2.15 9.04 -4.91
N GLY A 79 1.18 9.37 -5.79
CA GLY A 79 1.46 9.59 -7.20
C GLY A 79 2.06 8.36 -7.88
N MET A 80 3.21 8.54 -8.54
CA MET A 80 3.99 7.46 -9.19
C MET A 80 5.13 6.92 -8.30
N ASP A 81 5.30 7.45 -7.09
CA ASP A 81 6.32 6.96 -6.17
C ASP A 81 5.81 5.72 -5.43
N ASN A 82 6.27 4.55 -5.87
CA ASN A 82 5.90 3.25 -5.31
C ASN A 82 6.73 2.86 -4.06
N SER A 83 7.61 3.72 -3.56
CA SER A 83 8.59 3.38 -2.51
C SER A 83 7.94 2.85 -1.22
N ALA A 84 6.82 3.42 -0.78
CA ALA A 84 6.12 2.98 0.43
C ALA A 84 5.63 1.53 0.35
N ILE A 85 5.02 1.14 -0.77
CA ILE A 85 4.51 -0.22 -0.96
C ILE A 85 5.64 -1.22 -1.23
N LEU A 86 6.74 -0.79 -1.87
CA LEU A 86 7.91 -1.64 -2.12
C LEU A 86 8.73 -1.89 -0.84
N ASP A 87 8.84 -0.91 0.07
CA ASP A 87 9.40 -1.09 1.42
C ASP A 87 8.59 -2.13 2.20
N ALA A 88 7.26 -2.08 2.09
CA ALA A 88 6.39 -3.03 2.74
C ALA A 88 6.54 -4.46 2.21
N VAL A 89 6.67 -4.62 0.89
CA VAL A 89 6.96 -5.93 0.26
C VAL A 89 8.33 -6.46 0.69
N ALA A 90 9.37 -5.61 0.71
CA ALA A 90 10.70 -6.04 1.16
C ALA A 90 10.71 -6.53 2.61
N ARG A 91 9.80 -6.00 3.45
CA ARG A 91 9.66 -6.32 4.87
C ARG A 91 8.58 -7.39 5.13
N SER A 92 8.05 -8.05 4.12
CA SER A 92 6.93 -8.99 4.30
C SER A 92 7.33 -10.45 4.44
N ASP A 93 8.62 -10.77 4.43
CA ASP A 93 9.15 -12.15 4.40
C ASP A 93 8.50 -12.98 3.26
N GLY A 94 8.30 -12.36 2.10
CA GLY A 94 7.69 -13.00 0.92
C GLY A 94 6.16 -13.08 0.90
N ASN A 95 5.46 -12.66 1.96
CA ASN A 95 4.01 -12.77 2.07
C ASN A 95 3.20 -11.64 1.39
N MET A 96 3.86 -10.61 0.86
CA MET A 96 3.22 -9.47 0.21
C MET A 96 3.69 -9.30 -1.23
N ARG A 97 2.79 -8.85 -2.10
CA ARG A 97 3.12 -8.37 -3.47
C ARG A 97 2.59 -6.96 -3.68
N ALA A 98 3.12 -6.28 -4.69
CA ALA A 98 2.71 -4.92 -5.02
C ALA A 98 1.92 -4.87 -6.35
N VAL A 99 0.92 -3.99 -6.37
CA VAL A 99 0.32 -3.44 -7.60
C VAL A 99 0.75 -1.98 -7.69
N ILE A 100 1.57 -1.65 -8.67
CA ILE A 100 2.23 -0.35 -8.79
C ILE A 100 1.49 0.61 -9.73
N ARG A 101 1.95 1.85 -9.80
CA ARG A 101 1.71 2.76 -10.93
C ARG A 101 3.03 3.08 -11.62
N PHE A 102 2.98 3.19 -12.94
CA PHE A 102 4.10 3.61 -13.78
C PHE A 102 3.58 4.46 -14.94
N ASN A 103 4.45 4.97 -15.81
CA ASN A 103 4.06 5.83 -16.93
C ASN A 103 4.78 5.45 -18.23
N GLU A 104 4.48 6.16 -19.30
CA GLU A 104 5.04 5.94 -20.64
C GLU A 104 6.57 6.09 -20.73
N LYS A 105 7.20 6.65 -19.70
CA LYS A 105 8.66 6.81 -19.61
C LYS A 105 9.34 5.65 -18.89
N THR A 106 8.56 4.76 -18.28
CA THR A 106 9.10 3.59 -17.58
C THR A 106 9.56 2.56 -18.59
N THR A 107 10.82 2.17 -18.51
CA THR A 107 11.48 1.23 -19.42
C THR A 107 11.21 -0.23 -19.01
N ASP A 108 11.38 -1.17 -19.94
CA ASP A 108 11.28 -2.60 -19.65
C ASP A 108 12.26 -3.05 -18.56
N ALA A 109 13.47 -2.47 -18.52
CA ALA A 109 14.46 -2.76 -17.48
C ALA A 109 14.00 -2.29 -16.09
N GLU A 110 13.31 -1.15 -16.01
CA GLU A 110 12.72 -0.68 -14.75
C GLU A 110 11.53 -1.57 -14.34
N LEU A 111 10.71 -2.03 -15.30
CA LEU A 111 9.63 -2.98 -15.03
C LEU A 111 10.16 -4.32 -14.51
N GLU A 112 11.26 -4.84 -15.06
CA GLU A 112 11.90 -6.06 -14.56
C GLU A 112 12.41 -5.88 -13.13
N LYS A 113 13.08 -4.75 -12.85
CA LYS A 113 13.52 -4.43 -11.48
C LYS A 113 12.34 -4.35 -10.50
N LEU A 114 11.23 -3.74 -10.92
CA LEU A 114 10.01 -3.68 -10.11
C LEU A 114 9.42 -5.08 -9.89
N HIS A 115 9.49 -5.96 -10.88
CA HIS A 115 9.10 -7.37 -10.77
C HIS A 115 9.97 -8.12 -9.74
N GLU A 116 11.29 -7.96 -9.79
CA GLU A 116 12.23 -8.55 -8.82
C GLU A 116 11.93 -8.08 -7.38
N GLN A 117 11.52 -6.82 -7.22
CA GLN A 117 11.08 -6.24 -5.95
C GLN A 117 9.69 -6.73 -5.48
N GLY A 118 9.05 -7.64 -6.21
CA GLY A 118 7.79 -8.27 -5.82
C GLY A 118 6.53 -7.61 -6.38
N THR A 119 6.67 -6.72 -7.36
CA THR A 119 5.52 -6.22 -8.14
C THR A 119 4.93 -7.32 -9.02
N ARG A 120 3.60 -7.45 -9.03
CA ARG A 120 2.90 -8.44 -9.88
C ARG A 120 1.69 -7.88 -10.63
N GLY A 121 1.50 -6.56 -10.59
CA GLY A 121 0.43 -5.91 -11.33
C GLY A 121 0.60 -4.41 -11.40
N ALA A 122 -0.25 -3.78 -12.19
CA ALA A 122 -0.29 -2.34 -12.39
C ALA A 122 -1.71 -1.80 -12.25
N ARG A 123 -1.82 -0.52 -11.87
CA ARG A 123 -3.09 0.17 -11.67
C ARG A 123 -3.21 1.39 -12.59
N PHE A 124 -4.30 1.44 -13.36
CA PHE A 124 -4.72 2.61 -14.14
C PHE A 124 -5.94 3.26 -13.46
N SER A 125 -5.97 4.58 -13.31
CA SER A 125 -7.02 5.33 -12.57
C SER A 125 -7.15 6.75 -13.04
#